data_AF-A0A941MX05-F1
#
_entry.id   AF-A0A941MX05-F1
#
_cell.length_a   1.000
_cell.length_b   1.000
_cell.length_c   1.000
_cell.angle_alpha   90.00
_cell.angle_beta   90.00
_cell.angle_gamma   90.00
#
_symmetry.space_group_name_H-M   'P 1'
#
loop_
_entity.id
_entity.type
_entity.pdbx_description
1 polymer ?
#
loop_
_entity_poly.entity_id
_entity_poly.type
_entity_poly.pdbx_seq_one_letter_code
_entity_poly.pdbx_strand_id
1 'polypeptide(L)' 'MNRMILKSKVGSDGVLQVAIPFGLANANREVQVTIDPAQPRSDAPSDYSAWLDSIAGRWQGDFERPPQGVAEEREPLQ' A
#
# COMPACT_ATOMS: atom_id res chain seq x y z
N MET A 1 -1.55 -23.50 -23.67
CA MET A 1 -0.60 -23.22 -22.57
C MET A 1 -1.42 -22.89 -21.34
N ASN A 2 -1.44 -23.77 -20.32
CA ASN A 2 -2.22 -23.52 -19.11
C ASN A 2 -1.43 -22.58 -18.19
N ARG A 3 -1.90 -21.34 -18.04
CA ARG A 3 -1.34 -20.34 -17.12
C ARG A 3 -2.12 -20.37 -15.82
N MET A 4 -1.43 -20.62 -14.70
CA MET A 4 -1.99 -20.53 -13.36
C MET A 4 -1.42 -19.28 -12.69
N ILE A 5 -2.30 -18.43 -12.13
CA ILE A 5 -1.88 -17.21 -11.41
C ILE A 5 -2.05 -17.48 -9.92
N LEU A 6 -0.93 -17.60 -9.20
CA LEU A 6 -0.92 -17.69 -7.74
C LEU A 6 -0.48 -16.35 -7.15
N LYS A 7 -1.23 -15.85 -6.17
CA LYS A 7 -0.85 -14.64 -5.41
C LYS A 7 -0.25 -15.08 -4.08
N SER A 8 1.05 -14.82 -3.89
CA SER A 8 1.76 -15.06 -2.64
C SER A 8 2.67 -13.87 -2.34
N LYS A 9 3.02 -13.68 -1.06
CA LYS A 9 3.86 -12.57 -0.58
C LYS A 9 5.13 -13.15 0.03
N VAL A 10 6.26 -12.50 -0.21
CA VAL A 10 7.53 -12.84 0.44
C VAL A 10 7.38 -12.67 1.95
N GLY A 11 7.78 -13.69 2.72
CA GLY A 11 7.76 -13.67 4.17
C GLY A 11 8.71 -12.63 4.75
N SER A 12 8.56 -12.33 6.04
CA SER A 12 9.48 -11.43 6.76
C SER A 12 10.91 -11.98 6.87
N ASP A 13 11.08 -13.27 6.62
CA ASP A 13 12.35 -14.00 6.52
C ASP A 13 12.99 -13.91 5.12
N GLY A 14 12.34 -13.24 4.17
CA GLY A 14 12.82 -13.12 2.79
C GLY A 14 12.54 -14.34 1.92
N VAL A 15 11.75 -15.32 2.40
CA VAL A 15 11.45 -16.56 1.66
C VAL A 15 10.06 -16.49 1.04
N LEU A 16 9.94 -16.83 -0.24
CA LEU A 16 8.67 -17.01 -0.93
C LEU A 16 8.30 -18.49 -0.97
N GLN A 17 7.22 -18.86 -0.29
CA GLN A 17 6.66 -20.22 -0.35
C GLN A 17 5.49 -20.28 -1.34
N VAL A 18 5.54 -21.23 -2.27
CA VAL A 18 4.52 -21.46 -3.31
C VAL A 18 4.17 -22.94 -3.33
N ALA A 19 2.90 -23.28 -3.04
CA ALA A 19 2.38 -24.62 -3.13
C ALA A 19 1.42 -24.72 -4.33
N ILE A 20 1.78 -25.51 -5.34
CA ILE A 20 0.96 -25.69 -6.55
C ILE A 20 0.38 -27.12 -6.55
N PRO A 21 -0.93 -27.28 -6.34
CA PRO A 21 -1.55 -28.60 -6.37
C PRO A 21 -1.71 -29.08 -7.81
N PHE A 22 -0.99 -30.14 -8.18
CA PHE A 22 -1.08 -30.78 -9.50
C PHE A 22 -1.91 -32.08 -9.51
N GLY A 23 -2.21 -32.64 -8.33
CA GLY A 23 -2.90 -33.93 -8.17
C GLY A 23 -2.02 -35.13 -8.54
N LEU A 24 -2.42 -36.33 -8.09
CA LEU A 24 -1.64 -37.57 -8.28
C LEU A 24 -1.42 -37.92 -9.77
N ALA A 25 -2.38 -37.58 -10.63
CA ALA A 25 -2.29 -37.84 -12.08
C ALA A 25 -1.17 -37.05 -12.78
N ASN A 26 -0.64 -36.01 -12.15
CA ASN A 26 0.47 -35.20 -12.66
C ASN A 26 1.72 -35.34 -11.77
N ALA A 27 1.81 -36.39 -10.95
CA ALA A 27 3.00 -36.66 -10.16
C ALA A 27 4.23 -36.83 -11.07
N ASN A 28 5.39 -36.37 -10.59
CA ASN A 28 6.68 -36.42 -11.31
C ASN A 28 6.72 -35.70 -12.66
N ARG A 29 5.79 -34.79 -12.93
CA ARG A 29 5.81 -33.96 -14.13
C ARG A 29 6.86 -32.86 -14.00
N GLU A 30 7.69 -32.69 -15.02
CA GLU A 30 8.59 -31.54 -15.12
C GLU A 30 7.77 -30.24 -15.32
N VAL A 31 8.13 -29.21 -14.56
CA VAL A 31 7.46 -27.91 -14.60
C VAL A 31 8.49 -26.79 -14.61
N GLN A 32 8.17 -25.74 -15.36
CA GLN A 32 8.90 -24.47 -15.35
C GLN A 32 8.08 -23.44 -14.57
N VAL A 33 8.72 -22.77 -13.61
CA VAL A 33 8.11 -21.69 -12.82
C VAL A 33 8.76 -20.37 -13.22
N THR A 34 7.94 -19.40 -13.61
CA THR A 34 8.38 -18.03 -13.88
C THR A 34 7.89 -17.13 -12.76
N ILE A 35 8.79 -16.35 -12.18
CA ILE A 35 8.50 -15.39 -11.10
C ILE A 35 8.63 -14.00 -11.68
N ASP A 36 7.52 -13.27 -11.74
CA ASP A 36 7.52 -11.85 -12.08
C ASP A 36 7.37 -11.03 -10.79
N PRO A 37 8.25 -10.06 -10.54
CA PRO A 37 8.07 -9.13 -9.42
C PRO A 37 6.74 -8.42 -9.56
N ALA A 38 5.89 -8.53 -8.54
CA ALA A 38 4.69 -7.69 -8.49
C ALA A 38 5.14 -6.23 -8.40
N GLN A 39 4.51 -5.34 -9.18
CA GLN A 39 4.72 -3.91 -8.96
C GLN A 39 4.38 -3.60 -7.50
N PRO A 40 5.18 -2.78 -6.82
CA PRO A 40 4.88 -2.38 -5.45
C PRO A 40 3.47 -1.80 -5.46
N ARG A 41 2.58 -2.43 -4.69
CA ARG A 41 1.27 -1.85 -4.42
C ARG A 41 1.56 -0.59 -3.60
N SER A 42 1.46 0.57 -4.24
CA SER A 42 1.49 1.85 -3.54
C SER A 42 0.25 1.92 -2.67
N ASP A 43 0.32 1.35 -1.46
CA ASP A 43 -0.66 1.57 -0.40
C ASP A 43 -0.43 2.93 0.28
N ALA A 44 0.64 3.67 -0.09
CA ALA A 44 0.68 5.11 0.15
C ALA A 44 -0.50 5.73 -0.62
N PRO A 45 -1.31 6.61 0.01
CA PRO A 45 -2.19 7.48 -0.76
C PRO A 45 -1.27 8.18 -1.75
N SER A 46 -1.36 7.82 -3.03
CA SER A 46 -0.48 8.33 -4.08
C SER A 46 -0.46 9.86 -4.13
N ASP A 47 -1.48 10.45 -3.50
CA ASP A 47 -1.72 11.87 -3.42
C ASP A 47 -1.10 12.53 -2.18
N TYR A 48 -0.79 11.81 -1.09
CA TYR A 48 -0.33 12.48 0.14
C TYR A 48 1.10 13.00 0.00
N SER A 49 2.02 12.20 -0.54
CA SER A 49 3.39 12.66 -0.80
C SER A 49 3.42 13.74 -1.88
N ALA A 50 2.65 13.57 -2.95
CA ALA A 50 2.54 14.56 -4.02
C ALA A 50 1.92 15.88 -3.52
N TRP A 51 0.93 15.80 -2.63
CA TRP A 51 0.33 16.95 -1.96
C TRP A 51 1.34 17.66 -1.04
N LEU A 52 2.12 16.93 -0.24
CA LEU A 52 3.19 17.50 0.58
C LEU A 52 4.23 18.25 -0.28
N ASP A 53 4.69 17.66 -1.38
CA ASP A 53 5.60 18.31 -2.32
C ASP A 53 4.98 19.57 -2.96
N SER A 54 3.65 19.57 -3.15
CA SER A 54 2.93 20.71 -3.69
C SER A 54 2.83 21.90 -2.73
N ILE A 55 2.85 21.68 -1.41
CA ILE A 55 2.69 22.73 -0.39
C ILE A 55 4.00 23.12 0.29
N ALA A 56 5.02 22.26 0.24
CA ALA A 56 6.31 22.49 0.88
C ALA A 56 6.96 23.79 0.37
N GLY A 57 7.28 24.69 1.30
CA GLY A 57 7.94 25.96 0.99
C GLY A 57 7.07 27.02 0.29
N ARG A 58 5.76 26.78 0.12
CA ARG A 58 4.85 27.72 -0.55
C ARG A 58 4.12 28.68 0.38
N TRP A 59 4.46 28.71 1.67
CA TRP A 59 3.84 29.63 2.62
C TRP A 59 4.06 31.08 2.19
N GLN A 60 2.97 31.84 2.07
CA GLN A 60 2.96 33.27 1.77
C GLN A 60 2.09 33.95 2.82
N GLY A 61 2.73 34.56 3.81
CA GLY A 61 2.08 35.25 4.90
C GLY A 61 3.09 35.68 5.96
N ASP A 62 2.65 36.53 6.87
CA ASP A 62 3.48 36.97 7.98
C ASP A 62 3.65 35.86 9.02
N PHE A 63 4.73 35.93 9.80
CA PHE A 63 4.96 35.03 10.94
C PHE A 63 4.16 35.43 12.18
N GLU A 64 3.00 36.06 11.97
CA GLU A 64 2.08 36.45 13.03
C GLU A 64 0.98 35.41 13.17
N ARG A 65 0.71 35.02 14.41
CA ARG A 65 -0.40 34.11 14.71
C ARG A 65 -1.72 34.85 14.50
N PRO A 66 -2.66 34.35 13.68
CA PRO A 66 -4.00 34.92 13.59
C PRO A 66 -4.68 34.94 14.97
N PRO A 67 -5.58 35.91 15.24
CA PRO A 67 -6.35 35.91 16.48
C PRO A 67 -7.12 34.60 16.61
N GLN A 68 -7.13 34.03 17.83
CA GLN A 68 -7.94 32.86 18.09
C GLN A 68 -9.42 33.22 17.89
N GLY A 69 -10.17 32.31 17.26
CA GLY A 69 -11.61 32.48 17.09
C GLY A 69 -12.36 32.46 18.41
N VAL A 70 -13.68 32.64 18.34
CA VAL A 70 -14.56 32.53 19.51
C VAL A 70 -14.63 31.07 19.96
N ALA A 71 -14.71 30.84 21.27
CA ALA A 71 -14.93 29.50 21.80
C ALA A 71 -16.24 28.92 21.26
N GLU A 72 -16.21 27.66 20.84
CA GLU A 72 -17.44 26.95 20.46
C GLU A 72 -18.35 26.79 21.68
N GLU A 73 -19.63 27.14 21.51
CA GLU A 73 -20.65 26.86 22.51
C GLU A 73 -21.00 25.37 22.45
N ARG A 74 -20.79 24.66 23.56
CA ARG A 74 -21.17 23.25 23.68
C ARG A 74 -22.66 23.14 24.01
N GLU A 75 -23.32 22.13 23.47
CA GLU A 75 -24.68 21.78 23.92
C GLU A 75 -24.66 21.44 25.43
N PRO A 76 -25.69 21.88 26.19
CA PRO A 76 -25.79 21.57 27.60
C PRO A 76 -25.96 20.06 27.81
N LEU A 77 -25.33 19.53 28.86
CA LEU A 77 -25.51 18.14 29.28
C LEU A 77 -26.96 17.93 29.70
N GLN A 78 -27.64 16.97 29.06
CA GLN A 78 -28.98 16.49 29.44
C GLN A 78 -28.91 15.58 30.67
#